data_AF-A0A350T296-F1
#
_entry.id   AF-A0A350T296-F1
#
_cell.length_a   1.000
_cell.length_b   1.000
_cell.length_c   1.000
_cell.angle_alpha   90.00
_cell.angle_beta   90.00
_cell.angle_gamma   90.00
#
_symmetry.space_group_name_H-M   'P 1'
#
loop_
_entity.id
_entity.type
_entity.pdbx_description
1 polymer ?
#
loop_
_entity_poly.entity_id
_entity_poly.type
_entity_poly.pdbx_seq_one_letter_code
_entity_poly.pdbx_strand_id
1 'polypeptide(L)'
;MASRLRSKLDDPRCVPRAIAIALGVVFLLQMAGLAIHAMPGDLVLYFDYANHIKDGHVPYRDFQMEYPPLALAPILLAFVPSHIVGGFFTGFEILFAIESYLLALGAGLIVWSLMQRLLPEESLRQHQLRLGAYVVAFPLLGQLAITRFDLTPTFLTLAAVALWLRRTPRSEAGAWLVLALAVGVKLVPVIIGPLLIIDLLARRGFRAAVLHG
;
A
#
# COMPACT_ATOMS: atom_id res chain seq x y z
N MET A 1 -26.36 13.97 27.76
CA MET A 1 -26.22 13.08 26.57
C MET A 1 -25.23 13.63 25.53
N ALA A 2 -25.20 14.94 25.27
CA ALA A 2 -24.25 15.58 24.34
C ALA A 2 -22.75 15.46 24.72
N SER A 3 -22.41 15.41 26.02
CA SER A 3 -21.01 15.29 26.47
C SER A 3 -20.40 13.90 26.19
N ARG A 4 -21.19 12.82 26.29
CA ARG A 4 -20.76 11.45 25.95
C ARG A 4 -20.64 11.20 24.44
N LEU A 5 -21.33 12.00 23.62
CA LEU A 5 -21.20 11.97 22.16
C LEU A 5 -19.92 12.67 21.70
N ARG A 6 -19.58 13.82 22.31
CA ARG A 6 -18.27 14.49 22.09
C ARG A 6 -17.10 13.57 22.47
N SER A 7 -17.17 12.91 23.63
CA SER A 7 -16.07 12.02 24.07
C SER A 7 -15.84 10.79 23.18
N LYS A 8 -16.82 10.38 22.37
CA LYS A 8 -16.65 9.31 21.36
C LYS A 8 -16.14 9.83 20.01
N LEU A 9 -16.50 11.07 19.66
CA LEU A 9 -16.00 11.75 18.46
C LEU A 9 -14.52 12.15 18.62
N ASP A 10 -14.09 12.37 19.86
CA ASP A 10 -12.70 12.65 20.24
C ASP A 10 -11.89 11.37 20.53
N ASP A 11 -12.44 10.16 20.36
CA ASP A 11 -11.69 8.92 20.54
C ASP A 11 -10.69 8.78 19.37
N PRO A 12 -9.36 8.86 19.63
CA PRO A 12 -8.36 8.74 18.59
C PRO A 12 -8.44 7.40 17.85
N ARG A 13 -9.13 6.38 18.40
CA ARG A 13 -9.29 5.07 17.75
C ARG A 13 -10.34 5.05 16.64
N CYS A 14 -11.22 6.05 16.56
CA CYS A 14 -12.10 6.18 15.41
C CYS A 14 -11.31 6.78 14.25
N VAL A 15 -11.03 5.99 13.20
CA VAL A 15 -10.72 6.57 11.90
C VAL A 15 -11.82 7.60 11.62
N PRO A 16 -11.49 8.88 11.38
CA PRO A 16 -12.52 9.88 11.19
C PRO A 16 -13.33 9.42 9.97
N ARG A 17 -14.58 9.04 10.15
CA ARG A 17 -15.44 8.51 9.06
C ARG A 17 -15.41 9.43 7.84
N ALA A 18 -15.31 10.74 8.09
CA ALA A 18 -15.10 11.77 7.07
C ALA A 18 -13.90 11.51 6.15
N ILE A 19 -12.79 10.97 6.65
CA ILE A 19 -11.60 10.68 5.86
C ILE A 19 -11.79 9.44 5.00
N ALA A 20 -12.40 8.38 5.54
CA ALA A 20 -12.74 7.20 4.73
C ALA A 20 -13.73 7.56 3.61
N ILE A 21 -14.71 8.41 3.91
CA ILE A 21 -15.63 8.97 2.92
C ILE A 21 -14.85 9.81 1.90
N ALA A 22 -13.94 10.68 2.32
CA ALA A 22 -13.15 11.52 1.42
C ALA A 22 -12.27 10.68 0.48
N LEU A 23 -11.61 9.63 0.98
CA LEU A 23 -10.88 8.66 0.15
C LEU A 23 -11.80 7.96 -0.85
N GLY A 24 -12.99 7.55 -0.42
CA GLY A 24 -14.00 6.96 -1.29
C GLY A 24 -14.45 7.91 -2.39
N VAL A 25 -14.71 9.19 -2.07
CA VAL A 25 -15.06 10.22 -3.05
C VAL A 25 -13.92 10.44 -4.05
N VAL A 26 -12.68 10.59 -3.56
CA VAL A 26 -11.49 10.72 -4.41
C VAL A 26 -11.36 9.53 -5.35
N PHE A 27 -11.57 8.31 -4.86
CA PHE A 27 -11.53 7.11 -5.67
C PHE A 27 -12.60 7.13 -6.76
N LEU A 28 -13.85 7.48 -6.43
CA LEU A 28 -14.93 7.58 -7.42
C LEU A 28 -14.62 8.63 -8.50
N LEU A 29 -13.99 9.75 -8.13
CA LEU A 29 -13.53 10.76 -9.10
C LEU A 29 -12.43 10.20 -10.02
N GLN A 30 -11.48 9.45 -9.48
CA GLN A 30 -10.43 8.77 -10.26
C GLN A 30 -11.05 7.74 -11.23
N MET A 31 -12.05 6.97 -10.78
CA MET A 31 -12.82 6.03 -11.59
C MET A 31 -13.60 6.69 -12.72
N ALA A 32 -14.28 7.80 -12.43
CA ALA A 32 -14.93 8.59 -13.46
C ALA A 32 -13.91 9.12 -14.47
N GLY A 33 -12.73 9.55 -14.01
CA GLY A 33 -11.63 9.99 -14.87
C GLY A 33 -11.12 8.88 -15.79
N LEU A 34 -10.98 7.65 -15.30
CA LEU A 34 -10.58 6.49 -16.10
C LEU A 34 -11.60 6.19 -17.22
N ALA A 35 -12.89 6.32 -16.93
CA ALA A 35 -13.94 6.13 -17.93
C ALA A 35 -13.95 7.18 -19.06
N ILE A 36 -13.39 8.38 -18.82
CA ILE A 36 -13.41 9.49 -19.77
C ILE A 36 -12.09 9.60 -20.57
N HIS A 37 -10.95 9.33 -19.92
CA HIS A 37 -9.61 9.56 -20.48
C HIS A 37 -8.66 8.42 -20.15
N ALA A 38 -8.96 7.18 -20.54
CA ALA A 38 -8.04 6.06 -20.31
C ALA A 38 -6.66 6.37 -20.92
N MET A 39 -5.62 6.38 -20.08
CA MET A 39 -4.21 6.36 -20.47
C MET A 39 -3.68 4.95 -20.16
N PRO A 40 -3.98 3.96 -21.01
CA PRO A 40 -3.89 2.56 -20.61
C PRO A 40 -2.45 2.01 -20.68
N GLY A 41 -1.43 2.84 -20.93
CA GLY A 41 -0.08 2.38 -21.32
C GLY A 41 0.47 1.24 -20.46
N ASP A 42 0.54 1.44 -19.15
CA ASP A 42 1.02 0.43 -18.20
C ASP A 42 0.01 -0.74 -18.03
N LEU A 43 -1.30 -0.47 -18.09
CA LEU A 43 -2.34 -1.52 -17.96
C LEU A 43 -2.35 -2.47 -19.15
N VAL A 44 -2.11 -2.00 -20.37
CA VAL A 44 -1.95 -2.86 -21.55
C VAL A 44 -0.77 -3.80 -21.35
N LEU A 45 0.38 -3.27 -20.92
CA LEU A 45 1.57 -4.08 -20.65
C LEU A 45 1.29 -5.15 -19.57
N TYR A 46 0.62 -4.78 -18.47
CA TYR A 46 0.28 -5.73 -17.41
C TYR A 46 -0.71 -6.80 -17.88
N PHE A 47 -1.67 -6.40 -18.70
CA PHE A 47 -2.62 -7.32 -19.29
C PHE A 47 -1.95 -8.30 -20.27
N ASP A 48 -0.97 -7.83 -21.04
CA ASP A 48 -0.18 -8.68 -21.93
C ASP A 48 0.66 -9.69 -21.13
N TYR A 49 1.30 -9.25 -20.03
CA TYR A 49 1.98 -10.17 -19.11
C TYR A 49 1.03 -11.24 -18.58
N ALA A 50 -0.18 -10.86 -18.17
CA ALA A 50 -1.17 -11.81 -17.67
C ALA A 50 -1.62 -12.81 -18.74
N ASN A 51 -1.77 -12.37 -19.99
CA ASN A 51 -2.08 -13.25 -21.12
C ASN A 51 -0.93 -14.24 -21.39
N HIS A 52 0.32 -13.80 -21.36
CA HIS A 52 1.45 -14.72 -21.48
C HIS A 52 1.41 -15.82 -20.40
N ILE A 53 1.15 -15.45 -19.15
CA ILE A 53 0.99 -16.43 -18.06
C ILE A 53 -0.18 -17.37 -18.31
N LYS A 54 -1.34 -16.85 -18.75
CA LYS A 54 -2.52 -17.65 -19.11
C LYS A 54 -2.20 -18.69 -20.18
N ASP A 55 -1.37 -18.33 -21.15
CA ASP A 55 -0.97 -19.20 -22.27
C ASP A 55 0.17 -20.18 -21.90
N GLY A 56 0.61 -20.19 -20.64
CA GLY A 56 1.63 -21.12 -20.12
C GLY A 56 3.08 -20.67 -20.36
N HIS A 57 3.29 -19.43 -20.78
CA HIS A 57 4.63 -18.87 -20.97
C HIS A 57 5.29 -18.56 -19.63
N VAL A 58 6.62 -18.73 -19.59
CA VAL A 58 7.46 -18.47 -18.43
C VAL A 58 8.13 -17.10 -18.55
N PRO A 59 7.98 -16.20 -17.55
CA PRO A 59 8.65 -14.90 -17.53
C PRO A 59 10.16 -15.00 -17.75
N TYR A 60 10.74 -14.02 -18.45
CA TYR A 60 12.16 -13.91 -18.81
C TYR A 60 12.71 -15.01 -19.73
N ARG A 61 11.98 -16.10 -19.96
CA ARG A 61 12.31 -17.16 -20.92
C ARG A 61 11.55 -16.99 -22.22
N ASP A 62 10.22 -16.91 -22.11
CA ASP A 62 9.32 -16.92 -23.26
C ASP A 62 8.81 -15.51 -23.61
N PHE A 63 8.83 -14.59 -22.64
CA PHE A 63 8.55 -13.16 -22.85
C PHE A 63 9.42 -12.29 -21.94
N GLN A 64 9.73 -11.08 -22.41
CA GLN A 64 10.50 -10.10 -21.65
C GLN A 64 9.61 -9.47 -20.59
N MET A 65 10.08 -9.46 -19.34
CA MET A 65 9.40 -8.83 -18.23
C MET A 65 10.39 -7.88 -17.53
N GLU A 66 9.99 -6.63 -17.33
CA GLU A 66 10.87 -5.60 -16.76
C GLU A 66 10.92 -5.63 -15.24
N TYR A 67 9.86 -6.13 -14.60
CA TYR A 67 9.72 -6.13 -13.16
C TYR A 67 10.11 -7.48 -12.55
N PRO A 68 10.42 -7.54 -11.25
CA PRO A 68 10.62 -8.80 -10.54
C PRO A 68 9.39 -9.73 -10.58
N PRO A 69 9.53 -11.04 -10.36
CA PRO A 69 8.47 -12.01 -10.63
C PRO A 69 7.18 -11.80 -9.82
N LEU A 70 7.26 -11.31 -8.58
CA LEU A 70 6.04 -11.11 -7.77
C LEU A 70 5.23 -9.90 -8.22
N ALA A 71 5.70 -9.08 -9.17
CA ALA A 71 4.87 -8.06 -9.82
C ALA A 71 3.65 -8.69 -10.53
N LEU A 72 3.74 -9.97 -10.91
CA LEU A 72 2.60 -10.72 -11.45
C LEU A 72 1.48 -10.94 -10.42
N ALA A 73 1.77 -10.89 -9.11
CA ALA A 73 0.75 -11.15 -8.09
C ALA A 73 -0.44 -10.16 -8.14
N PRO A 74 -0.23 -8.82 -8.06
CA PRO A 74 -1.34 -7.87 -8.22
C PRO A 74 -1.98 -7.93 -9.61
N ILE A 75 -1.17 -8.15 -10.65
CA ILE A 75 -1.66 -8.24 -12.03
C ILE A 75 -2.63 -9.43 -12.19
N LEU A 76 -2.22 -10.62 -11.77
CA LEU A 76 -3.03 -11.83 -11.90
C LEU A 76 -4.25 -11.80 -10.96
N LEU A 77 -4.14 -11.14 -9.80
CA LEU A 77 -5.26 -10.94 -8.88
C LEU A 77 -6.42 -10.18 -9.55
N ALA A 78 -6.12 -9.15 -10.33
CA ALA A 78 -7.10 -8.42 -11.13
C ALA A 78 -7.52 -9.17 -12.40
N PHE A 79 -6.57 -9.87 -13.06
CA PHE A 79 -6.82 -10.53 -14.34
C PHE A 79 -7.73 -11.75 -14.24
N VAL A 80 -7.52 -12.64 -13.27
CA VAL A 80 -8.28 -13.90 -13.18
C VAL A 80 -9.81 -13.67 -13.09
N PRO A 81 -10.32 -12.74 -12.26
CA PRO A 81 -11.75 -12.44 -12.22
C PRO A 81 -12.21 -11.49 -13.34
N SER A 82 -11.33 -10.93 -14.18
CA SER A 82 -11.71 -9.97 -15.23
C SER A 82 -12.65 -10.54 -16.29
N HIS A 83 -12.60 -11.85 -16.55
CA HIS A 83 -13.47 -12.48 -17.54
C HIS A 83 -14.97 -12.41 -17.19
N ILE A 84 -15.30 -12.30 -15.90
CA ILE A 84 -16.68 -12.25 -15.40
C ILE A 84 -17.13 -10.82 -15.05
N VAL A 85 -16.24 -9.82 -15.16
CA VAL A 85 -16.52 -8.41 -14.86
C VAL A 85 -16.27 -7.59 -16.12
N GLY A 86 -17.25 -6.85 -16.65
CA GLY A 86 -17.01 -5.77 -17.64
C GLY A 86 -16.46 -6.14 -19.02
N GLY A 87 -16.12 -7.41 -19.30
CA GLY A 87 -15.52 -7.84 -20.56
C GLY A 87 -13.99 -7.69 -20.55
N PHE A 88 -13.31 -8.83 -20.73
CA PHE A 88 -11.86 -9.07 -20.61
C PHE A 88 -10.95 -7.89 -20.18
N PHE A 89 -10.53 -7.01 -21.09
CA PHE A 89 -9.62 -5.90 -20.75
C PHE A 89 -10.27 -4.85 -19.83
N THR A 90 -11.48 -4.39 -20.13
CA THR A 90 -12.22 -3.44 -19.30
C THR A 90 -12.47 -4.00 -17.90
N GLY A 91 -12.74 -5.30 -17.80
CA GLY A 91 -12.82 -6.02 -16.53
C GLY A 91 -11.54 -5.92 -15.69
N PHE A 92 -10.40 -6.11 -16.36
CA PHE A 92 -9.09 -6.01 -15.75
C PHE A 92 -8.82 -4.60 -15.25
N GLU A 93 -9.09 -3.57 -16.05
CA GLU A 93 -8.93 -2.16 -15.64
C GLU A 93 -9.74 -1.83 -14.38
N ILE A 94 -11.01 -2.24 -14.34
CA ILE A 94 -11.91 -2.01 -13.20
C ILE A 94 -11.39 -2.72 -11.95
N LEU A 95 -11.03 -4.00 -12.06
CA LEU A 95 -10.59 -4.80 -10.92
C LEU A 95 -9.23 -4.33 -10.39
N PHE A 96 -8.31 -3.96 -11.28
CA PHE A 96 -7.00 -3.43 -10.92
C PHE A 96 -7.12 -2.09 -10.18
N ALA A 97 -8.04 -1.24 -10.62
CA ALA A 97 -8.38 -0.01 -9.94
C ALA A 97 -8.99 -0.23 -8.55
N ILE A 98 -9.90 -1.19 -8.41
CA ILE A 98 -10.49 -1.56 -7.11
C ILE A 98 -9.41 -2.08 -6.17
N GLU A 99 -8.53 -2.96 -6.65
CA GLU A 99 -7.38 -3.45 -5.87
C GLU A 99 -6.50 -2.28 -5.40
N SER A 100 -6.13 -1.39 -6.33
CA SER A 100 -5.34 -0.19 -6.04
C SER A 100 -5.99 0.66 -4.94
N TYR A 101 -7.30 0.87 -4.99
CA TYR A 101 -8.04 1.57 -3.94
C TYR A 101 -7.99 0.87 -2.58
N LEU A 102 -8.20 -0.44 -2.55
CA LEU A 102 -8.14 -1.21 -1.30
C LEU A 102 -6.75 -1.14 -0.67
N LEU A 103 -5.70 -1.18 -1.49
CA LEU A 103 -4.31 -1.01 -1.06
C LEU A 103 -4.05 0.40 -0.53
N ALA A 104 -4.54 1.45 -1.20
CA ALA A 104 -4.44 2.83 -0.73
C ALA A 104 -5.19 3.03 0.60
N LEU A 105 -6.37 2.44 0.76
CA LEU A 105 -7.12 2.47 2.01
C LEU A 105 -6.34 1.77 3.11
N GLY A 106 -5.83 0.55 2.85
CA GLY A 106 -5.01 -0.21 3.79
C GLY A 106 -3.74 0.54 4.21
N ALA A 107 -3.05 1.18 3.27
CA ALA A 107 -1.88 2.02 3.55
C ALA A 107 -2.22 3.20 4.46
N GLY A 108 -3.35 3.89 4.18
CA GLY A 108 -3.85 4.97 5.03
C GLY A 108 -4.18 4.51 6.46
N LEU A 109 -4.75 3.31 6.62
CA LEU A 109 -5.03 2.71 7.92
C LEU A 109 -3.75 2.36 8.70
N ILE A 110 -2.72 1.87 8.02
CA ILE A 110 -1.41 1.62 8.63
C ILE A 110 -0.80 2.94 9.10
N VAL A 111 -0.78 3.97 8.25
CA VAL A 111 -0.27 5.30 8.60
C VAL A 111 -1.00 5.87 9.81
N TRP A 112 -2.34 5.81 9.81
CA TRP A 112 -3.16 6.22 10.95
C TRP A 112 -2.77 5.49 12.24
N SER A 113 -2.65 4.17 12.19
CA SER A 113 -2.25 3.37 13.36
C SER A 113 -0.83 3.69 13.84
N LEU A 114 0.10 4.02 12.93
CA LEU A 114 1.47 4.37 13.29
C LEU A 114 1.56 5.77 13.89
N MET A 115 0.81 6.75 13.37
CA MET A 115 0.80 8.12 13.89
C MET A 115 0.39 8.15 15.37
N GLN A 116 -0.61 7.35 15.76
CA GLN A 116 -1.03 7.25 17.16
C GLN A 116 0.07 6.75 18.09
N ARG A 117 1.00 5.94 17.57
CA ARG A 117 2.10 5.35 18.35
C ARG A 117 3.35 6.22 18.33
N LEU A 118 3.66 6.80 17.18
CA LEU A 118 4.89 7.56 16.96
C LEU A 118 4.76 9.03 17.36
N LEU A 119 3.55 9.58 17.33
CA LEU A 119 3.24 10.98 17.63
C LEU A 119 2.13 11.07 18.68
N PRO A 120 2.31 10.49 19.89
CA PRO A 120 1.27 10.42 20.91
C PRO A 120 0.87 11.80 21.47
N GLU A 121 1.79 12.76 21.40
CA GLU A 121 1.57 14.14 21.87
C GLU A 121 0.79 15.02 20.87
N GLU A 122 0.62 14.56 19.62
CA GLU A 122 -0.15 15.30 18.63
C GLU A 122 -1.66 15.20 18.92
N SER A 123 -2.34 16.34 18.82
CA SER A 123 -3.79 16.41 18.91
C SER A 123 -4.48 15.67 17.76
N LEU A 124 -5.73 15.24 17.98
CA LEU A 124 -6.55 14.60 16.94
C LEU A 124 -6.65 15.44 15.66
N ARG A 125 -6.68 16.78 15.78
CA ARG A 125 -6.70 17.70 14.64
C ARG A 125 -5.41 17.61 13.80
N GLN A 126 -4.25 17.48 14.43
CA GLN A 126 -2.97 17.32 13.72
C GLN A 126 -2.92 15.98 12.98
N HIS A 127 -3.38 14.89 13.63
CA HIS A 127 -3.50 13.61 12.95
C HIS A 127 -4.47 13.66 11.76
N GLN A 128 -5.61 14.34 11.92
CA GLN A 128 -6.57 14.56 10.84
C GLN A 128 -5.99 15.38 9.68
N LEU A 129 -5.19 16.42 9.96
CA LEU A 129 -4.54 17.22 8.93
C LEU A 129 -3.52 16.41 8.12
N ARG A 130 -2.71 15.58 8.79
CA ARG A 130 -1.74 14.70 8.12
C ARG A 130 -2.43 13.64 7.25
N LEU A 131 -3.48 13.02 7.78
CA LEU A 131 -4.24 12.05 7.02
C LEU A 131 -5.04 12.73 5.89
N GLY A 132 -5.52 13.95 6.09
CA GLY A 132 -6.08 14.80 5.04
C GLY A 132 -5.08 15.09 3.92
N ALA A 133 -3.82 15.40 4.26
CA ALA A 133 -2.75 15.58 3.28
C ALA A 133 -2.49 14.29 2.48
N TYR A 134 -2.55 13.12 3.13
CA TYR A 134 -2.50 11.84 2.43
C TYR A 134 -3.67 11.65 1.44
N VAL A 135 -4.91 11.97 1.86
CA VAL A 135 -6.08 11.91 0.96
C VAL A 135 -5.93 12.85 -0.24
N VAL A 136 -5.45 14.07 -0.01
CA VAL A 136 -5.26 15.10 -1.05
C VAL A 136 -4.10 14.76 -2.00
N ALA A 137 -3.10 14.03 -1.54
CA ALA A 137 -2.01 13.58 -2.40
C ALA A 137 -2.49 12.61 -3.49
N PHE A 138 -3.52 11.81 -3.21
CA PHE A 138 -4.03 10.80 -4.13
C PHE A 138 -4.58 11.36 -5.46
N PRO A 139 -5.49 12.37 -5.48
CA PRO A 139 -5.93 12.97 -6.73
C PRO A 139 -4.81 13.73 -7.46
N LEU A 140 -3.76 14.21 -6.75
CA LEU A 140 -2.61 14.85 -7.39
C LEU A 140 -1.76 13.87 -8.21
N LEU A 141 -1.76 12.59 -7.84
CA LEU A 141 -1.17 11.52 -8.65
C LEU A 141 -2.01 11.22 -9.90
N GLY A 142 -3.28 11.64 -9.92
CA GLY A 142 -4.24 11.33 -10.97
C GLY A 142 -4.35 9.84 -11.21
N GLN A 143 -4.57 9.47 -12.48
CA GLN A 143 -4.74 8.07 -12.90
C GLN A 143 -3.56 7.18 -12.56
N LEU A 144 -2.34 7.72 -12.40
CA LEU A 144 -1.16 6.91 -12.03
C LEU A 144 -1.37 6.15 -10.71
N ALA A 145 -2.21 6.66 -9.81
CA ALA A 145 -2.51 6.00 -8.56
C ALA A 145 -3.30 4.69 -8.72
N ILE A 146 -4.00 4.52 -9.85
CA ILE A 146 -4.91 3.39 -10.09
C ILE A 146 -4.56 2.57 -11.34
N THR A 147 -3.65 3.08 -12.20
CA THR A 147 -3.16 2.38 -13.40
C THR A 147 -1.78 1.75 -13.21
N ARG A 148 -1.19 1.89 -12.02
CA ARG A 148 0.11 1.31 -11.65
C ARG A 148 -0.02 0.46 -10.41
N PHE A 149 0.71 -0.66 -10.37
CA PHE A 149 0.76 -1.52 -9.18
C PHE A 149 1.63 -0.95 -8.06
N ASP A 150 2.07 0.32 -8.12
CA ASP A 150 2.96 0.96 -7.13
C ASP A 150 2.39 0.97 -5.70
N LEU A 151 1.07 0.88 -5.56
CA LEU A 151 0.42 0.77 -4.25
C LEU A 151 0.67 -0.59 -3.58
N THR A 152 0.90 -1.66 -4.34
CA THR A 152 1.22 -2.99 -3.80
C THR A 152 2.55 -3.01 -3.04
N PRO A 153 3.72 -2.65 -3.63
CA PRO A 153 4.96 -2.57 -2.89
C PRO A 153 4.92 -1.45 -1.82
N THR A 154 4.17 -0.36 -2.03
CA THR A 154 3.99 0.69 -1.00
C THR A 154 3.28 0.15 0.24
N PHE A 155 2.16 -0.54 0.08
CA PHE A 155 1.42 -1.17 1.17
C PHE A 155 2.28 -2.19 1.92
N LEU A 156 2.97 -3.09 1.19
CA LEU A 156 3.85 -4.09 1.80
C LEU A 156 5.00 -3.42 2.56
N THR A 157 5.59 -2.37 2.00
CA THR A 157 6.66 -1.61 2.68
C THR A 157 6.17 -1.00 3.99
N LEU A 158 5.00 -0.36 3.98
CA LEU A 158 4.40 0.20 5.20
C LEU A 158 4.07 -0.89 6.22
N ALA A 159 3.56 -2.05 5.77
CA ALA A 159 3.28 -3.18 6.64
C ALA A 159 4.56 -3.75 7.27
N ALA A 160 5.66 -3.84 6.51
CA ALA A 160 6.96 -4.25 7.03
C ALA A 160 7.47 -3.29 8.12
N VAL A 161 7.41 -1.98 7.88
CA VAL A 161 7.76 -0.96 8.88
C VAL A 161 6.86 -1.07 10.12
N ALA A 162 5.55 -1.26 9.93
CA ALA A 162 4.62 -1.39 11.04
C ALA A 162 4.88 -2.64 11.91
N LEU A 163 5.28 -3.75 11.29
CA LEU A 163 5.71 -4.95 12.00
C LEU A 163 7.04 -4.74 12.73
N TRP A 164 8.00 -4.07 12.09
CA TRP A 164 9.29 -3.76 12.69
C TRP A 164 9.14 -2.94 13.97
N LEU A 165 8.27 -1.93 13.94
CA LEU A 165 7.98 -1.04 15.07
C LEU A 165 7.29 -1.73 16.25
N ARG A 166 6.87 -3.00 16.14
CA ARG A 166 6.35 -3.77 17.29
C ARG A 166 7.44 -4.27 18.24
N ARG A 167 8.72 -4.24 17.82
CA ARG A 167 9.89 -4.55 18.66
C ARG A 167 9.89 -5.96 19.29
N THR A 168 9.27 -6.95 18.63
CA THR A 168 9.32 -8.37 19.06
C THR A 168 10.10 -9.21 18.04
N PRO A 169 10.78 -10.31 18.45
CA PRO A 169 11.50 -11.17 17.50
C PRO A 169 10.62 -11.70 16.37
N ARG A 170 9.39 -12.11 16.69
CA ARG A 170 8.42 -12.62 15.70
C ARG A 170 7.99 -11.54 14.70
N SER A 171 7.74 -10.31 15.19
CA SER A 171 7.34 -9.21 14.30
C SER A 171 8.50 -8.72 13.44
N GLU A 172 9.73 -8.73 13.94
CA GLU A 172 10.92 -8.38 13.17
C GLU A 172 11.18 -9.40 12.05
N ALA A 173 11.03 -10.70 12.32
CA ALA A 173 11.08 -11.73 11.28
C ALA A 173 9.97 -11.53 10.23
N GLY A 174 8.75 -11.21 10.68
CA GLY A 174 7.65 -10.87 9.79
C GLY A 174 7.92 -9.63 8.94
N ALA A 175 8.55 -8.59 9.51
CA ALA A 175 8.92 -7.39 8.77
C ALA A 175 9.90 -7.69 7.63
N TRP A 176 10.93 -8.51 7.88
CA TRP A 176 11.87 -8.93 6.85
C TRP A 176 11.21 -9.74 5.74
N LEU A 177 10.33 -10.68 6.10
CA LEU A 177 9.57 -11.46 5.12
C LEU A 177 8.71 -10.54 4.23
N VAL A 178 7.93 -9.65 4.85
CA VAL A 178 7.04 -8.72 4.12
C VAL A 178 7.86 -7.75 3.26
N LEU A 179 9.02 -7.30 3.74
CA LEU A 179 9.92 -6.45 2.95
C LEU A 179 10.48 -7.21 1.74
N ALA A 180 10.88 -8.47 1.90
CA ALA A 180 11.33 -9.30 0.80
C ALA A 180 10.23 -9.51 -0.27
N LEU A 181 8.98 -9.69 0.17
CA LEU A 181 7.84 -9.72 -0.75
C LEU A 181 7.67 -8.39 -1.48
N ALA A 182 7.79 -7.24 -0.78
CA ALA A 182 7.73 -5.92 -1.41
C ALA A 182 8.82 -5.74 -2.48
N VAL A 183 10.05 -6.16 -2.18
CA VAL A 183 11.20 -6.14 -3.12
C VAL A 183 10.94 -7.05 -4.32
N GLY A 184 10.37 -8.23 -4.08
CA GLY A 184 9.99 -9.16 -5.14
C GLY A 184 8.85 -8.67 -6.02
N VAL A 185 8.08 -7.64 -5.60
CA VAL A 185 7.09 -6.94 -6.43
C VAL A 185 7.74 -5.80 -7.22
N LYS A 186 8.58 -5.00 -6.58
CA LYS A 186 9.31 -3.89 -7.21
C LYS A 186 10.59 -3.67 -6.42
N LEU A 187 11.70 -3.30 -7.05
CA LEU A 187 12.99 -3.21 -6.35
C LEU A 187 13.08 -2.07 -5.32
N VAL A 188 12.30 -1.00 -5.49
CA VAL A 188 12.38 0.24 -4.69
C VAL A 188 12.39 0.01 -3.16
N PRO A 189 11.56 -0.87 -2.56
CA PRO A 189 11.56 -1.13 -1.12
C PRO A 189 12.88 -1.63 -0.54
N VAL A 190 13.83 -2.11 -1.37
CA VAL A 190 15.13 -2.61 -0.88
C VAL A 190 15.88 -1.59 -0.02
N ILE A 191 15.64 -0.30 -0.27
CA ILE A 191 16.20 0.83 0.48
C ILE A 191 15.85 0.81 1.97
N ILE A 192 14.76 0.14 2.37
CA ILE A 192 14.35 0.02 3.77
C ILE A 192 15.23 -0.98 4.53
N GLY A 193 15.79 -1.99 3.85
CA GLY A 193 16.62 -3.02 4.47
C GLY A 193 17.79 -2.45 5.27
N PRO A 194 18.63 -1.58 4.69
CA PRO A 194 19.71 -0.90 5.42
C PRO A 194 19.23 -0.14 6.66
N LEU A 195 18.07 0.53 6.60
CA LEU A 195 17.52 1.26 7.75
C LEU A 195 17.13 0.33 8.90
N LEU A 196 16.52 -0.82 8.59
CA LEU A 196 16.19 -1.83 9.61
C LEU A 196 17.44 -2.43 10.24
N ILE A 197 18.48 -2.69 9.43
CA ILE A 197 19.77 -3.19 9.94
C ILE A 197 20.41 -2.18 10.89
N ILE A 198 20.48 -0.91 10.50
CA ILE A 198 21.05 0.17 11.33
C ILE A 198 20.30 0.25 12.68
N ASP A 199 18.97 0.27 12.66
CA ASP A 199 18.16 0.30 13.90
C ASP A 199 18.38 -0.97 14.76
N LEU A 200 18.54 -2.15 14.15
CA LEU A 200 18.83 -3.38 14.89
C LEU A 200 20.20 -3.34 15.56
N LEU A 201 21.23 -2.90 14.84
CA LEU A 201 22.60 -2.79 15.35
C LEU A 201 22.69 -1.75 16.47
N ALA A 202 22.08 -0.58 16.30
CA ALA A 202 22.05 0.46 17.32
C ALA A 202 21.41 -0.05 18.63
N ARG A 203 20.30 -0.80 18.54
CA ARG A 203 19.63 -1.38 19.71
C ARG A 203 20.47 -2.45 20.41
N ARG A 204 21.20 -3.27 19.66
CA ARG A 204 22.08 -4.29 20.25
C ARG A 204 23.32 -3.67 20.90
N GLY A 205 23.92 -2.67 20.27
CA GLY A 205 25.05 -1.92 20.82
C GLY A 205 24.69 -1.21 22.13
N PHE A 206 23.53 -0.54 22.17
CA PHE A 206 23.02 0.09 23.40
C PHE A 206 22.81 -0.92 24.53
N ARG A 207 22.21 -2.08 24.24
CA ARG A 207 22.03 -3.15 25.24
C ARG A 207 23.35 -3.70 25.77
N ALA A 208 24.34 -3.89 24.90
CA ALA A 208 25.66 -4.37 25.31
C ALA A 208 26.36 -3.36 26.25
N ALA A 209 26.26 -2.06 25.96
CA ALA A 209 26.83 -1.02 26.82
C ALA A 209 26.18 -0.96 28.21
N VAL A 210 24.85 -1.14 28.30
CA VAL A 210 24.12 -1.11 29.59
C VAL A 210 24.34 -2.37 30.43
N LEU A 211 24.59 -3.53 29.82
CA LEU A 211 24.79 -4.79 30.54
C LEU A 211 26.24 -5.01 31.00
N HIS A 212 27.20 -4.29 30.44
CA HIS A 212 28.64 -4.46 30.70
C HIS A 212 29.34 -3.20 31.25
N GLY A 213 28.61 -2.10 31.48
CA GLY A 213 29.09 -0.89 32.16
C GLY A 213 28.40 -0.71 33.49
#